data_AF-A0A534TVP7-F1
#
_entry.id   AF-A0A534TVP7-F1
#
_cell.length_a   1.000
_cell.length_b   1.000
_cell.length_c   1.000
_cell.angle_alpha   90.00
_cell.angle_beta   90.00
_cell.angle_gamma   90.00
#
_symmetry.space_group_name_H-M   'P 1'
#
loop_
_entity.id
_entity.type
_entity.pdbx_description
1 polymer ?
#
loop_
_entity_poly.entity_id
_entity_poly.type
_entity_poly.pdbx_seq_one_letter_code
_entity_poly.pdbx_strand_id
1 'polypeptide(L)'
;MKTAAITLVYYFVIALVLAPTQTWAAADQLEEILRDQTKARQEDKIKALQRQEQLENLKRDQEANQSQRRLDQIKQQKDGPSQEHKPQANQTQQQLDQLRNDQQLERLQSDQQINRIQRETDPLRQQQQINDLQRQQQLNSLQDQIRRNQTQQDFDRLRHQQQNLR
;
A
#
# COMPACT_ATOMS: atom_id res chain seq x y z
N MET A 1 -64.30 46.49 -1.21
CA MET A 1 -63.01 45.88 -0.78
C MET A 1 -62.66 44.56 -1.49
N LYS A 2 -63.28 44.21 -2.64
CA LYS A 2 -62.99 42.93 -3.34
C LYS A 2 -62.04 43.07 -4.55
N THR A 3 -61.86 44.28 -5.08
CA THR A 3 -61.07 44.55 -6.30
C THR A 3 -59.58 44.80 -6.03
N ALA A 4 -59.22 45.31 -4.84
CA ALA A 4 -57.82 45.53 -4.45
C ALA A 4 -57.07 44.23 -4.09
N ALA A 5 -57.79 43.21 -3.61
CA ALA A 5 -57.20 41.91 -3.29
C ALA A 5 -56.81 41.12 -4.55
N ILE A 6 -57.57 41.27 -5.64
CA ILE A 6 -57.34 40.54 -6.90
C ILE A 6 -56.09 41.06 -7.64
N THR A 7 -55.84 42.37 -7.57
CA THR A 7 -54.66 42.99 -8.20
C THR A 7 -53.35 42.66 -7.48
N LEU A 8 -53.38 42.55 -6.14
CA LEU A 8 -52.23 42.12 -5.35
C LEU A 8 -51.84 40.66 -5.61
N VAL A 9 -52.83 39.77 -5.73
CA VAL A 9 -52.58 38.36 -6.06
C VAL A 9 -51.97 38.22 -7.45
N TYR A 10 -52.43 39.02 -8.42
CA TYR A 10 -51.90 38.99 -9.79
C TYR A 10 -50.42 39.44 -9.85
N TYR A 11 -50.06 40.48 -9.09
CA TYR A 11 -48.68 40.94 -9.01
C TYR A 11 -47.75 39.94 -8.31
N PHE A 12 -48.26 39.23 -7.30
CA PHE A 12 -47.53 38.20 -6.57
C PHE A 12 -47.25 36.97 -7.44
N VAL A 13 -48.20 36.58 -8.30
CA VAL A 13 -48.03 35.46 -9.25
C VAL A 13 -47.03 35.81 -10.36
N ILE A 14 -47.03 37.05 -10.86
CA ILE A 14 -46.07 37.50 -11.87
C ILE A 14 -44.64 37.58 -11.29
N ALA A 15 -44.50 38.04 -10.04
CA ALA A 15 -43.20 38.06 -9.36
C ALA A 15 -42.63 36.66 -9.12
N LEU A 16 -43.48 35.65 -8.92
CA LEU A 16 -43.05 34.26 -8.73
C LEU A 16 -42.59 33.59 -10.04
N VAL A 17 -43.16 33.99 -11.18
CA VAL A 17 -42.78 33.46 -12.51
C VAL A 17 -41.50 34.13 -13.05
N LEU A 18 -41.15 35.32 -12.54
CA LEU A 18 -39.87 36.01 -12.85
C LEU A 18 -38.74 35.69 -11.85
N ALA A 19 -38.86 34.62 -11.06
CA ALA A 19 -37.71 34.10 -10.33
C ALA A 19 -36.66 33.62 -11.34
N PRO A 20 -35.42 34.16 -11.33
CA PRO A 20 -34.41 33.79 -12.29
C PRO A 20 -34.10 32.30 -12.14
N THR A 21 -34.06 31.60 -13.26
CA THR A 21 -33.60 30.21 -13.43
C THR A 21 -32.10 30.06 -13.10
N GLN A 22 -31.72 30.37 -11.86
CA GLN A 22 -30.34 30.28 -11.35
C GLN A 22 -30.02 28.90 -10.75
N THR A 23 -30.85 27.90 -10.98
CA THR A 23 -30.60 26.52 -10.51
C THR A 23 -29.43 25.84 -11.24
N TRP A 24 -28.96 26.40 -12.36
CA TRP A 24 -27.82 25.86 -13.12
C TRP A 24 -26.47 26.21 -12.50
N ALA A 25 -26.30 27.43 -11.96
CA ALA A 25 -25.03 27.84 -11.34
C ALA A 25 -24.74 27.13 -10.01
N ALA A 26 -25.78 26.80 -9.24
CA ALA A 26 -25.63 26.04 -7.99
C ALA A 26 -25.35 24.55 -8.22
N ALA A 27 -25.83 23.97 -9.33
CA ALA A 27 -25.53 22.59 -9.71
C ALA A 27 -24.06 22.43 -10.12
N ASP A 28 -23.52 23.38 -10.91
CA ASP A 28 -22.09 23.40 -11.29
C ASP A 28 -21.17 23.51 -10.05
N GLN A 29 -21.50 24.39 -9.10
CA GLN A 29 -20.73 24.52 -7.86
C GLN A 29 -20.78 23.25 -6.99
N LEU A 30 -21.95 22.60 -6.91
CA LEU A 30 -22.09 21.34 -6.17
C LEU A 30 -21.28 20.21 -6.82
N GLU A 31 -21.27 20.15 -8.15
CA GLU A 31 -20.51 19.15 -8.90
C GLU A 31 -18.99 19.38 -8.78
N GLU A 32 -18.53 20.63 -8.81
CA GLU A 32 -17.13 20.99 -8.56
C GLU A 32 -16.67 20.58 -7.16
N ILE A 33 -17.47 20.87 -6.12
CA ILE A 33 -17.18 20.47 -4.73
C ILE A 33 -17.11 18.95 -4.58
N LEU A 34 -18.01 18.20 -5.21
CA LEU A 34 -18.00 16.73 -5.16
C LEU A 34 -16.77 16.13 -5.86
N ARG A 35 -16.36 16.72 -6.99
CA ARG A 35 -15.15 16.31 -7.72
C ARG A 35 -13.89 16.56 -6.88
N ASP A 36 -13.76 17.75 -6.29
CA ASP A 36 -12.60 18.09 -5.44
C ASP A 36 -12.54 17.24 -4.18
N GLN A 37 -13.68 16.97 -3.54
CA GLN A 37 -13.74 16.05 -2.40
C GLN A 37 -13.31 14.63 -2.79
N THR A 38 -13.73 14.14 -3.96
CA THR A 38 -13.38 12.79 -4.43
C THR A 38 -11.88 12.69 -4.73
N LYS A 39 -11.30 13.70 -5.38
CA LYS A 39 -9.85 13.78 -5.63
C LYS A 39 -9.05 13.80 -4.33
N ALA A 40 -9.43 14.65 -3.36
CA ALA A 40 -8.76 14.73 -2.07
C ALA A 40 -8.75 13.38 -1.34
N ARG A 41 -9.87 12.65 -1.36
CA ARG A 41 -9.93 11.28 -0.79
C ARG A 41 -9.02 10.30 -1.52
N GLN A 42 -8.90 10.40 -2.84
CA GLN A 42 -8.02 9.52 -3.62
C GLN A 42 -6.55 9.81 -3.31
N GLU A 43 -6.16 11.08 -3.23
CA GLU A 43 -4.82 11.49 -2.83
C GLU A 43 -4.45 11.01 -1.42
N ASP A 44 -5.38 11.12 -0.46
CA ASP A 44 -5.17 10.63 0.89
C ASP A 44 -4.98 9.11 0.94
N LYS A 45 -5.74 8.35 0.14
CA LYS A 45 -5.53 6.91 0.00
C LYS A 45 -4.16 6.59 -0.57
N ILE A 46 -3.70 7.31 -1.58
CA ILE A 46 -2.37 7.11 -2.17
C ILE A 46 -1.28 7.37 -1.11
N LYS A 47 -1.37 8.49 -0.37
CA LYS A 47 -0.43 8.82 0.71
C LYS A 47 -0.45 7.78 1.83
N ALA A 48 -1.61 7.21 2.14
CA ALA A 48 -1.75 6.15 3.13
C ALA A 48 -1.07 4.85 2.65
N LEU A 49 -1.30 4.44 1.40
CA LEU A 49 -0.65 3.26 0.80
C LEU A 49 0.87 3.42 0.75
N GLN A 50 1.35 4.62 0.40
CA GLN A 50 2.79 4.90 0.38
C GLN A 50 3.40 4.83 1.79
N ARG A 51 2.72 5.37 2.81
CA ARG A 51 3.18 5.26 4.20
C ARG A 51 3.16 3.82 4.70
N GLN A 52 2.13 3.05 4.37
CA GLN A 52 2.06 1.63 4.71
C GLN A 52 3.24 0.87 4.10
N GLU A 53 3.51 1.09 2.81
CA GLU A 53 4.63 0.45 2.11
C GLU A 53 5.99 0.79 2.74
N GLN A 54 6.22 2.04 3.10
CA GLN A 54 7.44 2.47 3.79
C GLN A 54 7.64 1.75 5.12
N LEU A 55 6.57 1.59 5.90
CA LEU A 55 6.62 0.86 7.17
C LEU A 55 6.89 -0.63 6.95
N GLU A 56 6.26 -1.25 5.96
CA GLU A 56 6.53 -2.64 5.60
C GLU A 56 7.97 -2.83 5.11
N ASN A 57 8.49 -1.90 4.32
CA ASN A 57 9.87 -1.90 3.85
C ASN A 57 10.86 -1.84 5.01
N LEU A 58 10.63 -0.93 5.96
CA LEU A 58 11.45 -0.84 7.17
C LEU A 58 11.41 -2.16 7.97
N LYS A 59 10.23 -2.77 8.10
CA LYS A 59 10.07 -4.06 8.78
C LYS A 59 10.85 -5.17 8.07
N ARG A 60 10.70 -5.28 6.74
CA ARG A 60 11.44 -6.23 5.89
C ARG A 60 12.95 -6.06 6.07
N ASP A 61 13.46 -4.83 6.07
CA ASP A 61 14.89 -4.54 6.26
C ASP A 61 15.41 -4.95 7.63
N GLN A 62 14.65 -4.65 8.69
CA GLN A 62 15.02 -5.05 10.04
C GLN A 62 15.11 -6.58 10.15
N GLU A 63 14.13 -7.30 9.60
CA GLU A 63 14.09 -8.76 9.62
C GLU A 63 15.21 -9.38 8.78
N ALA A 64 15.43 -8.89 7.56
CA ALA A 64 16.52 -9.35 6.70
C ALA A 64 17.90 -9.14 7.35
N ASN A 65 18.08 -8.05 8.10
CA ASN A 65 19.31 -7.79 8.84
C ASN A 65 19.45 -8.64 10.10
N GLN A 66 18.34 -8.99 10.77
CA GLN A 66 18.37 -9.92 11.88
C GLN A 66 18.72 -11.34 11.42
N SER A 67 18.11 -11.81 10.33
CA SER A 67 18.40 -13.11 9.73
C SER A 67 19.86 -13.21 9.30
N GLN A 68 20.39 -12.21 8.61
CA GLN A 68 21.79 -12.20 8.22
C GLN A 68 22.72 -12.31 9.45
N ARG A 69 22.48 -11.50 10.50
CA ARG A 69 23.29 -11.55 11.73
C ARG A 69 23.22 -12.92 12.42
N ARG A 70 22.06 -13.58 12.43
CA ARG A 70 21.93 -14.95 12.97
C ARG A 70 22.77 -15.94 12.16
N LEU A 71 22.72 -15.85 10.83
CA LEU A 71 23.52 -16.71 9.96
C LEU A 71 25.02 -16.49 10.18
N ASP A 72 25.45 -15.23 10.31
CA ASP A 72 26.85 -14.89 10.55
C ASP A 72 27.33 -15.41 11.90
N GLN A 73 26.52 -15.33 12.95
CA GLN A 73 26.84 -15.92 14.27
C GLN A 73 26.98 -17.44 14.20
N ILE A 74 26.08 -18.12 13.48
CA ILE A 74 26.10 -19.57 13.27
C ILE A 74 27.36 -19.97 12.50
N LYS A 75 27.82 -19.16 11.53
CA LYS A 75 29.06 -19.35 10.78
C LYS A 75 30.30 -19.11 11.65
N GLN A 76 30.33 -18.02 12.42
CA GLN A 76 31.48 -17.60 13.24
C GLN A 76 31.72 -18.48 14.48
N GLN A 77 30.68 -19.09 15.05
CA GLN A 77 30.83 -20.01 16.20
C GLN A 77 31.74 -21.23 15.91
N LYS A 78 32.14 -21.45 14.65
CA LYS A 78 32.88 -22.64 14.24
C LYS A 78 34.01 -22.34 13.24
N ASP A 79 34.86 -21.34 13.52
CA ASP A 79 36.22 -21.25 12.92
C ASP A 79 37.16 -22.38 13.41
N GLY A 80 36.63 -23.62 13.45
CA GLY A 80 37.34 -24.88 13.68
C GLY A 80 36.98 -25.88 12.57
N PRO A 81 37.82 -26.91 12.32
CA PRO A 81 37.93 -27.62 11.04
C PRO A 81 36.80 -28.62 10.72
N SER A 82 35.54 -28.34 11.06
CA SER A 82 34.40 -29.18 10.69
C SER A 82 33.79 -28.70 9.36
N GLN A 83 34.26 -29.26 8.25
CA GLN A 83 33.82 -28.94 6.89
C GLN A 83 32.36 -29.35 6.58
N GLU A 84 31.70 -30.14 7.43
CA GLU A 84 30.42 -30.80 7.14
C GLU A 84 29.18 -29.87 7.09
N HIS A 85 29.21 -28.66 7.68
CA HIS A 85 28.04 -27.75 7.68
C HIS A 85 28.13 -26.58 6.70
N LYS A 86 29.27 -26.39 6.03
CA LYS A 86 29.42 -25.35 5.01
C LYS A 86 28.34 -25.42 3.91
N PRO A 87 27.92 -26.62 3.42
CA PRO A 87 26.90 -26.69 2.38
C PRO A 87 25.55 -26.10 2.81
N GLN A 88 25.08 -26.45 4.01
CA GLN A 88 23.78 -26.01 4.53
C GLN A 88 23.78 -24.53 4.93
N ALA A 89 24.85 -24.03 5.56
CA ALA A 89 24.97 -22.60 5.86
C ALA A 89 25.06 -21.74 4.58
N ASN A 90 25.66 -22.29 3.50
CA ASN A 90 25.68 -21.64 2.19
C ASN A 90 24.30 -21.68 1.51
N GLN A 91 23.54 -22.77 1.65
CA GLN A 91 22.16 -22.84 1.15
C GLN A 91 21.27 -21.81 1.84
N THR A 92 21.35 -21.68 3.17
CA THR A 92 20.59 -20.66 3.91
C THR A 92 21.05 -19.24 3.54
N GLN A 93 22.34 -19.02 3.25
CA GLN A 93 22.79 -17.73 2.71
C GLN A 93 22.12 -17.42 1.38
N GLN A 94 22.12 -18.37 0.44
CA GLN A 94 21.49 -18.19 -0.87
C GLN A 94 19.99 -17.89 -0.75
N GLN A 95 19.28 -18.56 0.16
CA GLN A 95 17.86 -18.29 0.40
C GLN A 95 17.63 -16.88 0.97
N LEU A 96 18.50 -16.41 1.87
CA LEU A 96 18.42 -15.03 2.38
C LEU A 96 18.71 -14.00 1.29
N ASP A 97 19.69 -14.26 0.42
CA ASP A 97 20.03 -13.38 -0.68
C ASP A 97 18.88 -13.31 -1.70
N GLN A 98 18.26 -14.45 -2.01
CA GLN A 98 17.05 -14.51 -2.84
C GLN A 98 15.89 -13.75 -2.21
N LEU A 99 15.65 -13.94 -0.91
CA LEU A 99 14.61 -13.22 -0.18
C LEU A 99 14.82 -11.70 -0.26
N ARG A 100 16.06 -11.23 -0.07
CA ARG A 100 16.41 -9.81 -0.18
C ARG A 100 16.19 -9.26 -1.59
N ASN A 101 16.62 -9.99 -2.61
CA ASN A 101 16.41 -9.60 -4.00
C ASN A 101 14.93 -9.50 -4.34
N ASP A 102 14.12 -10.48 -3.94
CA ASP A 102 12.68 -10.48 -4.18
C ASP A 102 12.01 -9.29 -3.46
N GLN A 103 12.37 -9.03 -2.20
CA GLN A 103 11.87 -7.87 -1.47
C GLN A 103 12.27 -6.54 -2.12
N GLN A 104 13.48 -6.44 -2.68
CA GLN A 104 13.91 -5.25 -3.40
C GLN A 104 13.11 -5.08 -4.70
N LEU A 105 12.82 -6.17 -5.42
CA LEU A 105 12.00 -6.13 -6.63
C LEU A 105 10.57 -5.68 -6.31
N GLU A 106 9.97 -6.21 -5.23
CA GLU A 106 8.62 -5.83 -4.79
C GLU A 106 8.52 -4.34 -4.46
N ARG A 107 9.55 -3.77 -3.81
CA ARG A 107 9.63 -2.31 -3.55
C ARG A 107 9.62 -1.51 -4.83
N LEU A 108 10.51 -1.85 -5.76
CA LEU A 108 10.60 -1.15 -7.03
C LEU A 108 9.29 -1.24 -7.81
N GLN A 109 8.61 -2.38 -7.76
CA GLN A 109 7.31 -2.56 -8.39
C GLN A 109 6.23 -1.69 -7.72
N SER A 110 6.19 -1.65 -6.38
CA SER A 110 5.23 -0.84 -5.64
C SER A 110 5.44 0.65 -5.88
N ASP A 111 6.69 1.13 -5.80
CA ASP A 111 7.08 2.50 -6.11
C ASP A 111 6.66 2.90 -7.54
N GLN A 112 6.90 2.03 -8.52
CA GLN A 112 6.49 2.28 -9.90
C GLN A 112 4.97 2.39 -10.03
N GLN A 113 4.22 1.54 -9.34
CA GLN A 113 2.76 1.54 -9.39
C GLN A 113 2.18 2.77 -8.70
N ILE A 114 2.70 3.17 -7.54
CA ILE A 114 2.35 4.42 -6.86
C ILE A 114 2.60 5.62 -7.78
N ASN A 115 3.76 5.68 -8.44
CA ASN A 115 4.08 6.75 -9.38
C ASN A 115 3.12 6.79 -10.59
N ARG A 116 2.69 5.62 -11.10
CA ARG A 116 1.69 5.55 -12.17
C ARG A 116 0.34 6.08 -11.70
N ILE A 117 -0.11 5.67 -10.50
CA ILE A 117 -1.38 6.11 -9.90
C ILE A 117 -1.40 7.62 -9.70
N GLN A 118 -0.31 8.21 -9.19
CA GLN A 118 -0.22 9.65 -8.97
C GLN A 118 -0.32 10.48 -10.27
N ARG A 119 0.09 9.92 -11.41
CA ARG A 119 0.02 10.57 -12.72
C ARG A 119 -1.26 10.25 -13.48
N GLU A 120 -2.07 9.31 -12.98
CA GLU A 120 -3.32 8.92 -13.62
C GLU A 120 -4.32 10.07 -13.53
N THR A 121 -4.84 10.49 -14.68
CA THR A 121 -5.76 11.64 -14.78
C THR A 121 -7.22 11.18 -14.69
N ASP A 122 -7.50 9.93 -15.08
CA ASP A 122 -8.84 9.35 -15.01
C ASP A 122 -9.15 8.87 -13.58
N PRO A 123 -10.14 9.47 -12.87
CA PRO A 123 -10.43 9.15 -11.48
C PRO A 123 -10.99 7.73 -11.29
N LEU A 124 -11.67 7.15 -12.28
CA LEU A 124 -12.17 5.76 -12.18
C LEU A 124 -11.00 4.79 -12.30
N ARG A 125 -10.11 5.03 -13.26
CA ARG A 125 -8.92 4.22 -13.46
C ARG A 125 -7.95 4.34 -12.29
N GLN A 126 -7.78 5.55 -11.75
CA GLN A 126 -6.97 5.79 -10.57
C GLN A 126 -7.52 5.02 -9.35
N GLN A 127 -8.83 5.07 -9.12
CA GLN A 127 -9.46 4.33 -8.02
C GLN A 127 -9.29 2.81 -8.17
N GLN A 128 -9.39 2.29 -9.40
CA GLN A 128 -9.12 0.87 -9.67
C GLN A 128 -7.67 0.50 -9.37
N GLN A 129 -6.71 1.30 -9.85
CA GLN A 129 -5.28 1.05 -9.60
C GLN A 129 -4.93 1.16 -8.10
N ILE A 130 -5.57 2.06 -7.34
CA ILE A 130 -5.43 2.15 -5.88
C ILE A 130 -5.88 0.84 -5.22
N ASN A 131 -7.05 0.32 -5.61
CA ASN A 131 -7.58 -0.93 -5.05
C ASN A 131 -6.70 -2.13 -5.41
N ASP A 132 -6.18 -2.16 -6.64
CA ASP A 132 -5.27 -3.21 -7.10
C ASP A 132 -3.95 -3.18 -6.33
N LEU A 133 -3.37 -2.00 -6.14
CA LEU A 133 -2.16 -1.81 -5.34
C LEU A 133 -2.37 -2.26 -3.89
N GLN A 134 -3.50 -1.88 -3.28
CA GLN A 134 -3.83 -2.29 -1.92
C GLN A 134 -3.92 -3.81 -1.78
N ARG A 135 -4.58 -4.50 -2.73
CA ARG A 135 -4.63 -5.97 -2.76
C ARG A 135 -3.25 -6.58 -2.95
N GLN A 136 -2.44 -6.02 -3.83
CA GLN A 136 -1.10 -6.51 -4.09
C GLN A 136 -0.19 -6.39 -2.85
N GLN A 137 -0.23 -5.27 -2.14
CA GLN A 137 0.51 -5.10 -0.87
C GLN A 137 0.09 -6.14 0.18
N GLN A 138 -1.21 -6.44 0.30
CA GLN A 138 -1.69 -7.50 1.20
C GLN A 138 -1.16 -8.89 0.83
N LEU A 139 -1.17 -9.22 -0.46
CA LEU A 139 -0.63 -10.48 -0.96
C LEU A 139 0.88 -10.57 -0.72
N ASN A 140 1.63 -9.50 -0.99
CA ASN A 140 3.06 -9.45 -0.76
C ASN A 140 3.38 -9.63 0.73
N SER A 141 2.65 -8.96 1.63
CA SER A 141 2.82 -9.15 3.08
C SER A 141 2.56 -10.59 3.54
N LEU A 142 1.55 -11.26 2.98
CA LEU A 142 1.29 -12.67 3.25
C LEU A 142 2.41 -13.57 2.72
N GLN A 143 2.88 -13.31 1.50
CA GLN A 143 3.98 -14.05 0.89
C GLN A 143 5.28 -13.88 1.68
N ASP A 144 5.58 -12.66 2.12
CA ASP A 144 6.68 -12.34 3.03
C ASP A 144 6.57 -13.13 4.34
N GLN A 145 5.36 -13.25 4.91
CA GLN A 145 5.16 -14.04 6.13
C GLN A 145 5.48 -15.53 5.90
N ILE A 146 5.06 -16.10 4.77
CA ILE A 146 5.35 -17.49 4.40
C ILE A 146 6.86 -17.68 4.23
N ARG A 147 7.51 -16.82 3.44
CA ARG A 147 8.95 -16.86 3.19
C ARG A 147 9.74 -16.76 4.50
N ARG A 148 9.34 -15.86 5.40
CA ARG A 148 9.97 -15.72 6.73
C ARG A 148 9.86 -16.97 7.58
N ASN A 149 8.69 -17.62 7.60
CA ASN A 149 8.51 -18.87 8.33
C ASN A 149 9.43 -19.98 7.77
N GLN A 150 9.58 -20.06 6.45
CA GLN A 150 10.50 -21.01 5.82
C GLN A 150 11.95 -20.73 6.23
N THR A 151 12.39 -19.47 6.16
CA THR A 151 13.73 -19.07 6.59
C THR A 151 13.99 -19.39 8.07
N GLN A 152 13.01 -19.17 8.95
CA GLN A 152 13.13 -19.54 10.37
C GLN A 152 13.29 -21.05 10.56
N GLN A 153 12.52 -21.87 9.84
CA GLN A 153 12.68 -23.33 9.87
C GLN A 153 14.07 -23.76 9.38
N ASP A 154 14.62 -23.11 8.36
CA ASP A 154 15.97 -23.42 7.87
C ASP A 154 17.04 -23.06 8.91
N PHE A 155 16.88 -21.95 9.63
CA PHE A 155 17.73 -21.62 10.78
C PHE A 155 17.61 -22.64 11.92
N ASP A 156 16.41 -23.10 12.22
CA ASP A 156 16.19 -24.09 13.25
C ASP A 156 16.85 -25.42 12.85
N ARG A 157 16.73 -25.85 11.59
CA ARG A 157 17.43 -27.03 11.06
C ARG A 157 18.94 -26.90 11.20
N LEU A 158 19.50 -25.74 10.83
CA LEU A 158 20.93 -25.46 11.01
C LEU A 158 21.35 -25.60 12.47
N ARG A 159 20.55 -25.06 13.40
CA ARG A 159 20.86 -25.10 14.83
C ARG A 159 20.75 -26.51 15.42
N HIS A 160 19.73 -27.28 15.06
CA HIS A 160 19.56 -28.66 15.55
C HIS A 160 20.69 -29.56 15.07
N GLN A 161 21.09 -29.41 13.80
CA GLN A 161 22.21 -30.16 13.27
C GLN A 161 23.53 -29.82 13.98
N GLN A 162 23.73 -28.56 14.37
CA GLN A 162 24.88 -28.16 15.19
C GLN A 162 24.86 -28.77 16.60
N GLN A 163 23.68 -28.92 17.21
CA GLN A 163 23.53 -29.51 18.54
C GLN A 163 23.73 -31.02 18.54
N ASN A 164 23.27 -31.73 17.51
CA ASN A 164 23.41 -33.19 17.40
C ASN A 164 24.86 -33.67 17.15
N LEU A 165 25.79 -32.75 16.90
CA LEU A 165 27.22 -33.04 16.69
C LEU A 165 28.11 -32.54 17.84
N ARG A 166 27.51 -32.06 18.92
CA ARG A 166 28.18 -31.82 20.21
C ARG A 166 27.96 -33.02 21.12
#